data_AF-A0A954PV71-F1
#
_entry.id   AF-A0A954PV71-F1
#
_cell.length_a   1.000
_cell.length_b   1.000
_cell.length_c   1.000
_cell.angle_alpha   90.00
_cell.angle_beta   90.00
_cell.angle_gamma   90.00
#
_symmetry.space_group_name_H-M   'P 1'
#
loop_
_entity.id
_entity.type
_entity.pdbx_description
1 polymer ?
#
loop_
_entity_poly.entity_id
_entity_poly.type
_entity_poly.pdbx_seq_one_letter_code
_entity_poly.pdbx_strand_id
1 'polypeptide(L)'
;MNQAVVDPEQLRQFASHLHRFVEELKERSTALGTQMNQLEQTWRDEQQRKFAGEFSEQLRQLSRLVKTTEQHIPYLLRKAEQIDAYLGR
;
A
#
# COMPACT_ATOMS: atom_id res chain seq x y z
N MET A 1 -21.36 -25.66 -9.90
CA MET A 1 -20.25 -25.76 -8.93
C MET A 1 -19.15 -24.85 -9.43
N ASN A 2 -18.97 -23.67 -8.84
CA ASN A 2 -17.83 -22.81 -9.15
C ASN A 2 -16.83 -22.94 -8.00
N GLN A 3 -16.26 -24.13 -7.85
CA GLN A 3 -15.14 -24.35 -6.95
C GLN A 3 -13.93 -23.68 -7.61
N ALA A 4 -13.72 -22.41 -7.30
CA ALA A 4 -12.41 -21.81 -7.53
C ALA A 4 -11.41 -22.59 -6.68
N VAL A 5 -10.58 -23.40 -7.33
CA VAL A 5 -9.43 -24.06 -6.71
C VAL A 5 -8.40 -22.96 -6.48
N VAL A 6 -8.57 -22.20 -5.41
CA VAL A 6 -7.57 -21.26 -4.94
C VAL A 6 -6.60 -22.04 -4.07
N ASP A 7 -5.33 -22.00 -4.44
CA ASP A 7 -4.26 -22.55 -3.63
C ASP A 7 -4.00 -21.63 -2.42
N PRO A 8 -4.17 -22.11 -1.18
CA PRO A 8 -3.95 -21.31 0.03
C PRO A 8 -2.50 -20.79 0.10
N GLU A 9 -1.54 -21.50 -0.49
CA GLU A 9 -0.16 -21.05 -0.55
C GLU A 9 0.01 -19.85 -1.50
N GLN A 10 -0.69 -19.83 -2.64
CA GLN A 10 -0.68 -18.67 -3.54
C GLN A 10 -1.28 -17.42 -2.86
N LEU A 11 -2.32 -17.59 -2.04
CA LEU A 11 -2.88 -16.48 -1.24
C LEU A 11 -1.86 -15.94 -0.23
N ARG A 12 -1.16 -16.82 0.49
CA ARG A 12 -0.11 -16.42 1.45
C ARG A 12 1.05 -15.72 0.77
N GLN A 13 1.51 -16.23 -0.37
CA GLN A 13 2.56 -15.60 -1.17
C GLN A 13 2.14 -14.21 -1.65
N PHE A 14 0.93 -14.08 -2.21
CA PHE A 14 0.41 -12.79 -2.64
C PHE A 14 0.27 -11.82 -1.46
N ALA A 15 -0.24 -12.27 -0.31
CA ALA A 15 -0.35 -11.44 0.90
C ALA A 15 1.02 -10.95 1.39
N SER A 16 2.05 -11.80 1.37
CA SER A 16 3.43 -11.41 1.69
C SER A 16 4.00 -10.40 0.69
N HIS A 17 3.75 -10.62 -0.60
CA HIS A 17 4.16 -9.69 -1.66
C HIS A 17 3.49 -8.32 -1.49
N LEU A 18 2.19 -8.33 -1.22
CA LEU A 18 1.40 -7.13 -0.98
C LEU A 18 1.92 -6.37 0.25
N HIS A 19 2.23 -7.08 1.34
CA HIS A 19 2.81 -6.46 2.53
C HIS A 19 4.13 -5.75 2.23
N ARG A 20 5.08 -6.42 1.56
CA ARG A 20 6.38 -5.81 1.19
C ARG A 20 6.20 -4.60 0.29
N PHE A 21 5.35 -4.72 -0.72
CA PHE A 21 5.06 -3.62 -1.65
C PHE A 21 4.53 -2.38 -0.91
N VAL A 22 3.60 -2.56 0.03
CA VAL A 22 2.99 -1.45 0.75
C VAL A 22 3.98 -0.78 1.71
N GLU A 23 4.82 -1.55 2.40
CA GLU A 23 5.88 -0.99 3.24
C GLU A 23 6.91 -0.21 2.40
N GLU A 24 7.35 -0.74 1.27
CA GLU A 24 8.24 -0.02 0.34
C GLU A 24 7.59 1.27 -0.19
N LEU A 25 6.30 1.23 -0.54
CA LEU A 25 5.57 2.39 -1.04
C LEU A 25 5.48 3.49 0.03
N LYS A 26 5.24 3.11 1.28
CA LYS A 26 5.19 4.00 2.44
C LYS A 26 6.54 4.66 2.69
N GLU A 27 7.62 3.88 2.74
CA GLU A 27 8.99 4.41 2.91
C GLU A 27 9.35 5.42 1.81
N ARG A 28 9.11 5.06 0.55
CA ARG A 28 9.38 5.93 -0.61
C ARG A 28 8.53 7.20 -0.58
N SER A 29 7.26 7.10 -0.19
CA SER A 29 6.37 8.25 -0.06
C SER A 29 6.82 9.21 1.04
N THR A 30 7.28 8.69 2.18
CA THR A 30 7.87 9.51 3.26
C THR A 30 9.17 10.20 2.83
N ALA A 31 10.04 9.49 2.12
CA ALA A 31 11.26 10.08 1.57
C ALA A 31 10.95 11.21 0.58
N LEU A 32 9.97 11.01 -0.29
CA LEU A 32 9.52 12.01 -1.26
C LEU A 32 8.94 13.26 -0.59
N GLY A 33 8.14 13.09 0.48
CA GLY A 33 7.67 14.22 1.29
C GLY A 33 8.80 15.00 1.96
N THR A 34 9.87 14.32 2.39
CA THR A 34 11.06 14.98 2.94
C THR A 34 11.81 15.80 1.89
N GLN A 35 11.97 15.26 0.68
CA GLN A 35 12.59 15.99 -0.45
C GLN A 35 11.75 17.20 -0.86
N MET A 36 10.41 17.08 -0.86
CA MET A 36 9.52 18.21 -1.10
C MET A 36 9.79 19.31 -0.08
N ASN A 37 9.81 19.00 1.22
CA ASN A 37 10.08 19.97 2.29
C ASN A 37 11.44 20.67 2.13
N GLN A 38 12.46 19.98 1.62
CA GLN A 38 13.76 20.60 1.32
C GLN A 38 13.66 21.57 0.13
N LEU A 39 12.90 21.22 -0.91
CA LEU A 39 12.65 22.09 -2.06
C LEU A 39 11.92 23.38 -1.66
N GLU A 40 10.98 23.32 -0.70
CA GLU A 40 10.30 24.52 -0.19
C GLU A 40 11.25 25.51 0.51
N GLN A 41 12.41 25.04 0.98
CA GLN A 41 13.39 25.92 1.63
C GLN A 41 14.08 26.82 0.61
N THR A 42 14.27 26.35 -0.62
CA THR A 42 15.02 27.05 -1.69
C THR A 42 14.12 27.65 -2.75
N TRP A 43 12.90 27.14 -2.91
CA TRP A 43 11.90 27.65 -3.85
C TRP A 43 10.73 28.27 -3.08
N ARG A 44 10.57 29.61 -3.13
CA ARG A 44 9.58 30.34 -2.33
C ARG A 44 8.82 31.38 -3.16
N ASP A 45 7.92 30.91 -4.00
CA ASP A 45 7.01 31.75 -4.79
C ASP A 45 5.58 31.17 -4.80
N GLU A 46 4.67 31.82 -5.52
CA GLU A 46 3.28 31.37 -5.64
C GLU A 46 3.15 30.04 -6.41
N GLN A 47 4.05 29.77 -7.35
CA GLN A 47 4.04 28.53 -8.12
C GLN A 47 4.42 27.35 -7.22
N GLN A 48 5.42 27.54 -6.35
CA GLN A 48 5.77 26.57 -5.34
C GLN A 48 4.59 26.26 -4.42
N ARG A 49 3.87 27.28 -3.94
CA ARG A 49 2.70 27.06 -3.05
C ARG A 49 1.62 26.24 -3.74
N LYS A 50 1.33 26.53 -5.01
CA LYS A 50 0.38 25.77 -5.82
C LYS A 50 0.84 24.32 -5.99
N PHE A 51 2.08 24.13 -6.41
CA PHE A 51 2.68 22.80 -6.59
C PHE A 51 2.65 21.99 -5.30
N ALA A 52 3.12 22.55 -4.18
CA ALA A 52 3.16 21.89 -2.88
C ALA A 52 1.76 21.49 -2.39
N GLY A 53 0.75 22.34 -2.62
CA GLY A 53 -0.64 22.02 -2.30
C GLY A 53 -1.16 20.82 -3.09
N GLU A 54 -0.99 20.82 -4.41
CA GLU A 54 -1.40 19.73 -5.30
C GLU A 54 -0.65 18.44 -4.98
N PHE A 55 0.66 18.52 -4.78
CA PHE A 55 1.52 17.38 -4.49
C PHE A 55 1.25 16.77 -3.11
N SER A 56 1.00 17.61 -2.10
CA SER A 56 0.61 17.14 -0.76
C SER A 56 -0.71 16.36 -0.78
N GLU A 57 -1.66 16.75 -1.64
CA GLU A 57 -2.91 15.99 -1.81
C GLU A 57 -2.65 14.61 -2.42
N GLN A 58 -1.77 14.52 -3.42
CA GLN A 58 -1.37 13.25 -4.02
C GLN A 58 -0.69 12.32 -2.99
N LEU A 59 0.22 12.85 -2.16
CA LEU A 59 0.85 12.08 -1.08
C LEU A 59 -0.18 11.59 -0.03
N ARG A 60 -1.22 12.38 0.25
CA ARG A 60 -2.34 11.95 1.10
C ARG A 60 -3.12 10.80 0.49
N GLN A 61 -3.34 10.82 -0.82
CA GLN A 61 -4.01 9.72 -1.53
C GLN A 61 -3.17 8.43 -1.49
N LEU A 62 -1.86 8.52 -1.70
CA LEU A 62 -0.95 7.38 -1.53
C LEU A 62 -1.00 6.82 -0.10
N SER A 63 -1.00 7.69 0.91
CA SER A 63 -1.11 7.28 2.32
C SER A 63 -2.43 6.55 2.61
N ARG A 64 -3.54 6.97 1.97
CA ARG A 64 -4.83 6.26 2.07
C ARG A 64 -4.77 4.90 1.37
N LEU A 65 -4.16 4.82 0.19
CA LEU A 65 -3.98 3.56 -0.54
C LEU A 65 -3.19 2.54 0.28
N VAL A 66 -2.07 2.95 0.89
CA VAL A 66 -1.27 2.13 1.82
C VAL A 66 -2.16 1.55 2.92
N LYS A 67 -2.88 2.40 3.65
CA LYS A 67 -3.75 1.97 4.76
C LYS A 67 -4.85 0.99 4.32
N THR A 68 -5.53 1.28 3.21
CA THR A 68 -6.59 0.40 2.70
C THR A 68 -6.01 -0.94 2.24
N THR A 69 -4.82 -0.94 1.64
CA THR A 69 -4.17 -2.15 1.16
C THR A 69 -3.69 -3.03 2.32
N GLU A 70 -3.15 -2.44 3.39
CA GLU A 70 -2.79 -3.17 4.62
C GLU A 70 -3.98 -3.95 5.20
N GLN A 71 -5.20 -3.41 5.11
CA GLN A 71 -6.42 -4.08 5.58
C GLN A 71 -6.80 -5.32 4.76
N HIS A 72 -6.35 -5.43 3.51
CA HIS A 72 -6.60 -6.60 2.68
C HIS A 72 -5.71 -7.80 3.02
N ILE A 73 -4.54 -7.56 3.64
CA ILE A 73 -3.59 -8.62 3.99
C ILE A 73 -4.21 -9.64 4.96
N PRO A 74 -4.81 -9.24 6.12
CA PRO A 74 -5.47 -10.19 7.01
C PRO A 74 -6.63 -10.94 6.36
N TYR A 75 -7.34 -10.32 5.42
CA TYR A 75 -8.43 -10.97 4.69
C TYR A 75 -7.91 -12.13 3.83
N LEU A 76 -6.81 -11.91 3.09
CA LEU A 76 -6.17 -12.95 2.27
C LEU A 76 -5.65 -14.11 3.12
N LEU A 77 -5.03 -13.80 4.27
CA LEU A 77 -4.53 -14.81 5.20
C LEU A 77 -5.67 -15.66 5.80
N ARG A 78 -6.74 -15.03 6.29
CA ARG A 78 -7.93 -15.75 6.78
C ARG A 78 -8.58 -16.60 5.69
N LYS A 79 -8.59 -16.12 4.44
CA LYS A 79 -9.11 -16.88 3.31
C LYS A 79 -8.26 -18.13 3.05
N ALA A 80 -6.94 -18.04 3.16
CA ALA A 80 -6.04 -19.19 3.05
C ALA A 80 -6.30 -20.22 4.16
N GLU A 81 -6.41 -19.76 5.42
CA GLU A 81 -6.72 -20.62 6.58
C GLU A 81 -8.05 -21.37 6.42
N GLN A 82 -9.09 -20.70 5.92
CA GLN A 82 -10.39 -21.34 5.66
C GLN A 82 -10.31 -22.43 4.61
N ILE A 83 -9.46 -22.24 3.59
CA ILE A 83 -9.26 -23.21 2.51
C ILE A 83 -8.44 -24.40 3.02
N ASP A 84 -7.37 -24.18 3.81
CA ASP A 84 -6.61 -25.26 4.46
C ASP A 84 -7.54 -26.15 5.30
N ALA A 85 -8.35 -25.52 6.15
CA ALA A 85 -9.31 -26.23 7.01
C ALA A 85 -10.33 -27.05 6.18
N TYR A 86 -10.79 -26.51 5.04
CA TYR A 86 -11.68 -27.24 4.13
C TYR A 86 -11.00 -28.41 3.43
N LEU A 87 -9.71 -28.26 3.09
CA LEU A 87 -8.88 -29.31 2.49
C LEU A 87 -8.38 -30.35 3.52
N GLY A 88 -8.64 -30.13 4.81
CA GLY A 88 -8.16 -31.00 5.90
C GLY A 88 -6.64 -30.98 6.06
N ARG A 89 -6.00 -29.86 5.71
CA ARG A 89 -4.55 -29.62 5.88
C ARG A 89 -4.28 -28.69 7.05
#